data_AF-A0A1C7M754-F1
#
_entry.id   AF-A0A1C7M754-F1
#
_cell.length_a   1.000
_cell.length_b   1.000
_cell.length_c   1.000
_cell.angle_alpha   90.00
_cell.angle_beta   90.00
_cell.angle_gamma   90.00
#
_symmetry.space_group_name_H-M   'P 1'
#
loop_
_entity.id
_entity.type
_entity.pdbx_description
1 polymer ?
#
loop_
_entity_poly.entity_id
_entity_poly.type
_entity_poly.pdbx_seq_one_letter_code
_entity_poly.pdbx_strand_id
1 'polypeptide(L)'
;MAPHLGSGAGQAIEDGHILAALLAHSAMTVEALPLALKVYDEVRRPFSQKVQQGSREAGMLYEFISISDDVGNESNALSELDFGGALQRLFGWTITGSATGDHQRALQMIEECIRQV
;
A
#
# COMPACT_ATOMS: atom_id res chain seq x y z
N MET A 1 6.87 -1.99 -8.69
CA MET A 1 5.50 -1.73 -9.17
C MET A 1 5.56 -0.82 -10.40
N ALA A 2 4.48 -0.74 -11.18
CA ALA A 2 4.39 0.22 -12.30
C ALA A 2 4.34 1.68 -11.77
N PRO A 3 4.77 2.69 -12.54
CA PRO A 3 4.93 4.05 -12.04
C PRO A 3 3.66 4.92 -12.05
N HIS A 4 2.52 4.40 -12.48
CA HIS A 4 1.31 5.19 -12.82
C HIS A 4 0.65 5.95 -11.67
N LEU A 5 0.87 5.53 -10.42
CA LEU A 5 0.45 6.27 -9.22
C LEU A 5 1.59 7.09 -8.58
N GLY A 6 2.81 7.07 -9.15
CA GLY A 6 3.96 7.82 -8.64
C GLY A 6 4.40 7.45 -7.21
N SER A 7 3.90 6.36 -6.64
CA SER A 7 3.98 6.09 -5.19
C SER A 7 5.19 5.24 -4.77
N GLY A 8 5.97 4.71 -5.71
CA GLY A 8 7.03 3.73 -5.41
C GLY A 8 8.07 4.22 -4.40
N ALA A 9 8.57 5.45 -4.55
CA ALA A 9 9.56 6.02 -3.63
C ALA A 9 8.95 6.32 -2.24
N GLY A 10 7.72 6.83 -2.20
CA GLY A 10 6.99 7.07 -0.95
C GLY A 10 6.80 5.79 -0.15
N GLN A 11 6.46 4.68 -0.81
CA GLN A 11 6.35 3.36 -0.16
C GLN A 11 7.65 2.95 0.52
N ALA A 12 8.80 3.09 -0.15
CA ALA A 12 10.09 2.75 0.45
C ALA A 12 10.45 3.64 1.65
N ILE A 13 10.09 4.94 1.60
CA ILE A 13 10.30 5.87 2.71
C ILE A 13 9.44 5.47 3.91
N GLU A 14 8.16 5.16 3.70
CA GLU A 14 7.25 4.68 4.74
C GLU A 14 7.72 3.35 5.36
N ASP A 15 8.16 2.41 4.52
CA ASP A 15 8.69 1.12 4.95
C ASP A 15 9.92 1.32 5.85
N GLY A 16 10.85 2.17 5.44
CA GLY A 16 12.02 2.53 6.23
C GLY A 16 11.66 3.21 7.56
N HIS A 17 10.69 4.13 7.54
CA HIS A 17 10.22 4.82 8.75
C HIS A 17 9.65 3.83 9.79
N ILE A 18 8.82 2.90 9.36
CA ILE A 18 8.16 1.92 10.24
C ILE A 18 9.14 0.86 10.73
N LEU A 19 9.98 0.34 9.84
CA LEU A 19 10.98 -0.65 10.21
C LEU A 19 12.00 -0.06 11.20
N ALA A 20 12.43 1.19 10.99
CA ALA A 20 13.32 1.88 11.92
C ALA A 20 12.70 2.04 13.32
N ALA A 21 11.41 2.39 13.39
CA ALA A 21 10.70 2.51 14.66
C ALA A 21 10.60 1.17 15.42
N LEU A 22 10.29 0.08 14.70
CA LEU A 22 10.27 -1.26 15.30
C LEU A 22 11.65 -1.66 15.83
N LEU A 23 12.70 -1.48 15.02
CA LEU A 23 14.07 -1.84 15.40
C LEU A 23 14.63 -0.97 16.54
N ALA A 24 14.14 0.27 16.69
CA ALA A 24 14.53 1.18 17.77
C ALA A 24 13.76 0.93 19.09
N HIS A 25 12.83 -0.03 19.12
CA HIS A 25 12.08 -0.34 20.34
C HIS A 25 13.02 -0.77 21.48
N SER A 26 12.78 -0.30 22.71
CA SER A 26 13.73 -0.46 23.83
C SER A 26 13.97 -1.91 24.26
N ALA A 27 13.01 -2.80 23.99
CA ALA A 27 13.10 -4.23 24.26
C ALA A 27 13.57 -5.05 23.04
N MET A 28 14.07 -4.41 21.98
CA MET A 28 14.52 -5.11 20.77
C MET A 28 15.84 -5.85 21.01
N THR A 29 15.87 -7.12 20.63
CA THR A 29 17.06 -7.99 20.64
C THR A 29 17.13 -8.80 19.35
N VAL A 30 18.22 -9.56 19.16
CA VAL A 30 18.36 -10.46 18.01
C VAL A 30 17.28 -11.55 18.02
N GLU A 31 16.91 -12.04 19.20
CA GLU A 31 15.86 -13.05 19.40
C GLU A 31 14.46 -12.49 19.14
N ALA A 32 14.23 -11.21 19.41
CA ALA A 32 12.96 -10.52 19.15
C ALA A 32 12.82 -10.04 17.69
N LEU A 33 13.92 -10.04 16.91
CA LEU A 33 13.92 -9.56 15.53
C LEU A 33 12.86 -10.25 14.63
N PRO A 34 12.63 -11.58 14.70
CA PRO A 34 11.57 -12.21 13.93
C PRO A 34 10.16 -11.67 14.23
N LEU A 35 9.88 -11.29 15.48
CA LEU A 35 8.62 -10.64 15.85
C LEU A 35 8.50 -9.27 15.18
N ALA A 36 9.56 -8.46 15.23
CA ALA A 36 9.59 -7.14 14.58
C ALA A 36 9.33 -7.22 13.07
N LEU A 37 9.99 -8.15 12.39
CA LEU A 37 9.80 -8.38 10.96
C LEU A 37 8.39 -8.88 10.62
N LYS A 38 7.80 -9.69 11.50
CA LYS A 38 6.40 -10.14 11.36
C LYS A 38 5.43 -8.96 11.50
N VAL A 39 5.61 -8.10 12.49
CA VAL A 39 4.79 -6.90 12.68
C VAL A 39 4.90 -5.97 11.47
N TYR A 40 6.13 -5.73 10.99
CA TYR A 40 6.37 -4.96 9.77
C TYR A 40 5.59 -5.53 8.58
N ASP A 41 5.69 -6.84 8.34
CA ASP A 41 5.01 -7.52 7.23
C ASP A 41 3.49 -7.41 7.34
N GLU A 42 2.91 -7.60 8.53
CA GLU A 42 1.47 -7.49 8.76
C GLU A 42 0.91 -6.08 8.54
N VAL A 43 1.71 -5.05 8.82
CA VAL A 43 1.32 -3.65 8.62
C VAL A 43 1.52 -3.22 7.16
N ARG A 44 2.69 -3.52 6.58
CA ARG A 44 3.11 -2.93 5.30
C ARG A 44 2.81 -3.76 4.06
N ARG A 45 2.78 -5.09 4.15
CA ARG A 45 2.50 -5.92 2.98
C ARG A 45 1.11 -5.65 2.38
N PRO A 46 0.02 -5.57 3.16
CA PRO A 46 -1.30 -5.32 2.56
C PRO A 46 -1.39 -3.97 1.85
N PHE A 47 -0.77 -2.93 2.42
CA PHE A 47 -0.78 -1.59 1.83
C PHE A 47 0.05 -1.55 0.54
N SER A 48 1.29 -2.03 0.57
CA SER A 48 2.18 -2.05 -0.61
C SER A 48 1.61 -2.87 -1.77
N GLN A 49 0.95 -4.00 -1.49
CA GLN A 49 0.24 -4.79 -2.50
C GLN A 49 -0.95 -4.04 -3.10
N LYS A 50 -1.72 -3.32 -2.28
CA LYS A 50 -2.81 -2.47 -2.77
C LYS A 50 -2.27 -1.36 -3.69
N VAL A 51 -1.13 -0.76 -3.37
CA VAL A 51 -0.48 0.27 -4.21
C VAL A 51 0.03 -0.32 -5.52
N GLN A 52 0.61 -1.52 -5.49
CA GLN A 52 1.02 -2.22 -6.70
C GLN A 52 -0.16 -2.49 -7.62
N GLN A 53 -1.26 -3.01 -7.09
CA GLN A 53 -2.49 -3.29 -7.84
C GLN A 53 -3.09 -2.00 -8.42
N GLY A 54 -3.24 -0.96 -7.60
CA GLY A 54 -3.74 0.34 -8.04
C GLY A 54 -2.85 0.98 -9.12
N SER A 55 -1.53 0.77 -9.05
CA SER A 55 -0.59 1.26 -10.08
C SER A 55 -0.73 0.52 -11.40
N ARG A 56 -1.17 -0.73 -11.39
CA ARG A 56 -1.52 -1.45 -12.62
C ARG A 56 -2.85 -0.95 -13.17
N GLU A 57 -3.86 -0.82 -12.32
CA GLU A 57 -5.20 -0.30 -12.68
C GLU A 57 -5.12 1.11 -13.28
N ALA A 58 -4.32 2.00 -12.69
CA ALA A 58 -4.07 3.34 -13.22
C ALA A 58 -3.45 3.29 -14.63
N GLY A 59 -2.49 2.39 -14.87
CA GLY A 59 -1.89 2.21 -16.20
C GLY A 59 -2.91 1.77 -17.24
N MET A 60 -3.71 0.75 -16.93
CA MET A 60 -4.80 0.29 -17.82
C MET A 60 -5.81 1.40 -18.09
N LEU A 61 -6.16 2.19 -17.07
CA LEU A 61 -7.06 3.34 -17.20
C LEU A 61 -6.47 4.42 -18.11
N TYR A 62 -5.19 4.76 -17.96
CA TYR A 62 -4.50 5.73 -18.82
C TYR A 62 -4.41 5.28 -20.28
N GLU A 63 -4.29 3.97 -20.50
CA GLU A 63 -4.20 3.36 -21.83
C GLU A 63 -5.58 3.02 -22.41
N PHE A 64 -6.67 3.36 -21.72
CA PHE A 64 -8.05 3.03 -22.10
C PHE A 64 -8.29 1.54 -22.34
N ILE A 65 -7.53 0.69 -21.65
CA ILE A 65 -7.71 -0.76 -21.68
C ILE A 65 -8.86 -1.08 -20.74
N SER A 66 -9.99 -1.53 -21.30
CA SER A 66 -11.12 -1.96 -20.48
C SER A 66 -10.71 -3.17 -19.63
N ILE A 67 -11.03 -3.11 -18.34
CA ILE A 67 -10.85 -4.23 -17.40
C ILE A 67 -11.98 -5.27 -17.57
N SER A 68 -12.98 -4.97 -18.42
CA SER A 68 -14.08 -5.88 -18.72
C SER A 68 -13.74 -6.75 -19.94
N ASP A 69 -13.90 -8.07 -19.80
CA ASP A 69 -13.72 -9.08 -20.86
C ASP A 69 -14.74 -8.98 -22.04
N ASP A 70 -15.56 -7.93 -22.10
CA ASP A 70 -16.54 -7.71 -23.18
C ASP A 70 -15.88 -7.04 -24.39
N VAL A 71 -15.19 -7.84 -25.19
CA VAL A 71 -14.50 -7.48 -26.45
C VAL A 71 -15.48 -7.03 -27.57
N GLY A 72 -16.78 -6.92 -27.28
CA GLY A 72 -17.83 -6.73 -28.29
C GLY A 72 -18.32 -5.30 -28.52
N ASN A 73 -18.07 -4.34 -27.63
CA ASN A 73 -18.74 -3.02 -27.68
C ASN A 73 -17.82 -1.84 -27.32
N GLU A 74 -16.63 -1.79 -27.92
CA GLU A 74 -15.61 -0.76 -27.65
C GLU A 74 -16.08 0.67 -27.99
N SER A 75 -17.06 0.81 -28.89
CA SER A 75 -17.54 2.12 -29.37
C SER A 75 -18.27 2.95 -28.31
N ASN A 76 -18.86 2.32 -27.28
CA ASN A 76 -19.59 3.04 -26.22
C ASN A 76 -18.82 3.07 -24.89
N ALA A 77 -17.77 2.25 -24.74
CA ALA A 77 -17.02 2.11 -23.49
C ALA A 77 -16.33 3.41 -23.07
N LEU A 78 -15.81 4.19 -24.02
CA LEU A 78 -15.16 5.48 -23.73
C LEU A 78 -16.14 6.57 -23.32
N SER A 79 -17.34 6.60 -23.91
CA SER A 79 -18.38 7.58 -23.56
C SER A 79 -19.00 7.34 -22.19
N GLU A 80 -18.96 6.09 -21.71
CA GLU A 80 -19.48 5.69 -20.40
C GLU A 80 -18.40 5.66 -19.31
N LEU A 81 -17.12 5.84 -19.68
CA LEU A 81 -16.01 5.81 -18.73
C LEU A 81 -16.02 7.05 -17.83
N ASP A 82 -16.39 6.84 -16.57
CA ASP A 82 -16.14 7.80 -15.48
C ASP A 82 -14.64 7.84 -15.12
N PHE A 83 -13.84 8.42 -16.01
CA PHE A 83 -12.39 8.53 -15.85
C PHE A 83 -12.03 9.36 -14.61
N GLY A 84 -12.72 10.47 -14.40
CA GLY A 84 -12.50 11.36 -13.26
C GLY A 84 -12.75 10.65 -11.93
N GLY A 85 -13.88 9.96 -11.78
CA GLY A 85 -14.17 9.19 -10.57
C GLY A 85 -13.24 7.99 -10.40
N ALA A 86 -12.81 7.33 -11.49
CA ALA A 86 -11.82 6.27 -11.42
C ALA A 86 -10.47 6.77 -10.87
N LEU A 87 -9.96 7.91 -11.34
CA LEU A 87 -8.77 8.53 -10.79
C LEU A 87 -8.96 8.96 -9.34
N GLN A 88 -10.10 9.56 -9.01
CA GLN A 88 -10.38 9.96 -7.64
C GLN A 88 -10.39 8.76 -6.69
N ARG A 89 -10.92 7.62 -7.11
CA ARG A 89 -10.87 6.38 -6.34
C ARG A 89 -9.43 5.86 -6.17
N LEU A 90 -8.64 5.84 -7.24
CA LEU A 90 -7.26 5.34 -7.21
C LEU A 90 -6.36 6.23 -6.34
N PHE A 91 -6.28 7.53 -6.63
CA PHE A 91 -5.44 8.44 -5.88
C PHE A 91 -5.98 8.69 -4.47
N GLY A 92 -7.31 8.76 -4.31
CA GLY A 92 -7.96 9.18 -3.07
C GLY A 92 -7.47 8.44 -1.83
N TRP A 93 -7.27 7.12 -1.89
CA TRP A 93 -6.73 6.37 -0.74
C TRP A 93 -5.20 6.27 -0.76
N THR A 94 -4.55 6.32 -1.94
CA THR A 94 -3.09 6.17 -2.05
C THR A 94 -2.35 7.39 -1.51
N ILE A 95 -2.86 8.61 -1.74
CA ILE A 95 -2.23 9.84 -1.25
C ILE A 95 -2.67 10.24 0.16
N THR A 96 -3.74 9.65 0.70
CA THR A 96 -4.21 9.90 2.07
C THR A 96 -3.89 8.78 3.04
N GLY A 97 -3.16 7.75 2.61
CA GLY A 97 -2.65 6.71 3.51
C GLY A 97 -1.86 7.36 4.64
N SER A 98 -2.17 6.99 5.89
CA SER A 98 -1.52 7.57 7.06
C SER A 98 -0.33 6.72 7.46
N ALA A 99 0.86 7.09 6.96
CA ALA A 99 2.12 6.51 7.43
C ALA A 99 2.24 6.56 8.98
N THR A 100 1.71 7.63 9.59
CA THR A 100 1.64 7.79 11.05
C THR A 100 0.70 6.76 11.71
N GLY A 101 -0.43 6.44 11.07
CA GLY A 101 -1.38 5.42 11.55
C GLY A 101 -0.76 4.03 11.51
N ASP A 102 -0.09 3.69 10.40
CA ASP A 102 0.65 2.43 10.27
C ASP A 102 1.79 2.34 11.30
N HIS A 103 2.53 3.43 11.50
CA HIS A 103 3.56 3.53 12.53
C HIS A 103 3.00 3.27 13.94
N GLN A 104 1.91 3.94 14.31
CA GLN A 104 1.28 3.75 15.61
C GLN A 104 0.77 2.31 15.79
N ARG A 105 0.16 1.75 14.75
CA ARG A 105 -0.31 0.35 14.75
C ARG A 105 0.86 -0.63 14.94
N ALA A 106 1.97 -0.41 14.25
CA ALA A 106 3.16 -1.25 14.37
C ALA A 106 3.73 -1.22 15.81
N LEU A 107 3.80 -0.04 16.43
CA LEU A 107 4.26 0.09 17.82
C LEU A 107 3.33 -0.62 18.82
N GLN A 108 2.02 -0.53 18.64
CA GLN A 108 1.06 -1.24 19.48
C GLN A 108 1.23 -2.77 19.35
N MET A 109 1.35 -3.27 18.13
CA MET A 109 1.51 -4.70 17.86
C MET A 109 2.80 -5.27 18.46
N ILE A 110 3.92 -4.55 18.37
CA ILE A 110 5.20 -5.04 18.91
C ILE A 110 5.19 -5.02 20.45
N GLU A 111 4.58 -4.02 21.09
CA GLU A 111 4.40 -3.99 22.54
C GLU A 111 3.58 -5.20 23.03
N GLU A 112 2.49 -5.52 22.35
CA GLU A 112 1.64 -6.67 22.69
C GLU A 112 2.39 -7.99 22.53
N CYS A 113 3.16 -8.14 21.45
CA CYS A 113 3.93 -9.36 21.20
C CYS A 113 5.04 -9.54 22.24
N ILE A 114 5.74 -8.46 22.63
CA ILE A 114 6.82 -8.53 23.63
C ILE A 114 6.28 -8.84 25.03
N ARG A 115 5.07 -8.38 25.40
CA ARG A 115 4.45 -8.71 26.70
C ARG A 115 4.06 -10.18 26.85
N GLN A 116 3.98 -10.93 25.75
CA GLN A 116 3.59 -12.34 25.73
C GLN A 116 4.78 -13.30 25.76
N VAL A 117 6.01 -12.79 25.73
CA VAL A 117 7.28 -13.54 25.80
C VAL A 117 7.86 -13.39 27.21
#